data_AF-A0A9X7VVQ5-F1
#
_entry.id   AF-A0A9X7VVQ5-F1
#
_cell.length_a   1.000
_cell.length_b   1.000
_cell.length_c   1.000
_cell.angle_alpha   90.00
_cell.angle_beta   90.00
_cell.angle_gamma   90.00
#
_symmetry.space_group_name_H-M   'P 1'
#
loop_
_entity.id
_entity.type
_entity.pdbx_description
1 polymer ?
#
loop_
_entity_poly.entity_id
_entity_poly.type
_entity_poly.pdbx_seq_one_letter_code
_entity_poly.pdbx_strand_id
1 'polypeptide(L)'
;MKLSKLSATLLALAGATSVIFSSTGPAMANNYYKPYATNIYLNGQEISSPAHIVANDSGQATSWIPIYYLQNALRQVGIQNTWNGNTWNLQVPSGADLSNLPRYQAPSSGSMAIAINGTVVQYAPRIIYKDLSGTEQTTYVPIWYLMQVMTRMNIGHSWDGTNWRTTESQPSNGGGTGSGGTGSTSYESQQNMANAMWNTFNATSFDVNSHPSMSQSGVSLSNPSGAVTASQVATWLADWAQKAKGSNYGGSYHPYSLQYESSSDPYTWASQNGLFQGTGINGSSSPITANEANTIISNLQWWLNGYKVSNGVYTMHVPFVSHYVEWLDFTQPGYGNVTEQNYQSGMAQALGYYNQIKVWGTSTVNVQLPNSSGTNVEFGVSGNNGSYNYGLDIGLDPHSPTHGGVTVSFPNSSSWGTDLTAEVMGLPSTNGNPIGYDIVIRNHNGVPSISTMADATAGQQ
;
A
#
# COMPACT_ATOMS: atom_id res chain seq x y z
N MET A 1 -41.62 14.06 77.45
CA MET A 1 -41.50 15.27 76.60
C MET A 1 -40.62 14.91 75.41
N LYS A 2 -41.19 14.99 74.20
CA LYS A 2 -40.64 14.79 72.83
C LYS A 2 -39.99 13.44 72.43
N LEU A 3 -40.64 12.84 71.43
CA LEU A 3 -40.29 11.64 70.65
C LEU A 3 -39.37 11.93 69.46
N SER A 4 -38.57 10.93 69.06
CA SER A 4 -38.24 10.55 67.66
C SER A 4 -37.72 9.10 67.68
N LYS A 5 -38.42 8.06 67.17
CA LYS A 5 -38.52 7.59 65.75
C LYS A 5 -37.13 7.38 65.11
N LEU A 6 -36.75 6.27 64.45
CA LEU A 6 -37.47 5.24 63.69
C LEU A 6 -36.61 3.96 63.50
N SER A 7 -37.31 2.82 63.55
CA SER A 7 -37.25 1.60 62.71
C SER A 7 -35.94 0.99 62.22
N ALA A 8 -35.69 -0.24 62.70
CA ALA A 8 -34.79 -1.23 62.13
C ALA A 8 -35.50 -2.07 61.05
N THR A 9 -34.86 -2.23 59.89
CA THR A 9 -35.31 -3.11 58.80
C THR A 9 -34.44 -4.37 58.77
N LEU A 10 -35.10 -5.52 58.92
CA LEU A 10 -34.54 -6.87 58.87
C LEU A 10 -34.21 -7.24 57.41
N LEU A 11 -32.97 -7.63 57.12
CA LEU A 11 -32.53 -8.11 55.81
C LEU A 11 -32.72 -9.63 55.74
N ALA A 12 -33.59 -10.12 54.87
CA ALA A 12 -33.77 -11.54 54.58
C ALA A 12 -32.86 -11.96 53.41
N LEU A 13 -31.99 -12.94 53.66
CA LEU A 13 -31.02 -13.49 52.71
C LEU A 13 -31.69 -14.61 51.90
N ALA A 14 -31.95 -14.39 50.61
CA ALA A 14 -32.42 -15.42 49.69
C ALA A 14 -31.24 -16.00 48.89
N GLY A 15 -30.95 -17.28 49.08
CA GLY A 15 -29.92 -18.01 48.35
C GLY A 15 -30.36 -18.34 46.92
N ALA A 16 -29.60 -17.88 45.93
CA ALA A 16 -29.73 -18.29 44.54
C ALA A 16 -28.70 -19.38 44.23
N THR A 17 -29.17 -20.59 43.92
CA THR A 17 -28.36 -21.69 43.40
C THR A 17 -28.15 -21.51 41.89
N SER A 18 -26.90 -21.33 41.47
CA SER A 18 -26.53 -21.28 40.05
C SER A 18 -26.46 -22.70 39.48
N VAL A 19 -27.34 -23.02 38.54
CA VAL A 19 -27.25 -24.26 37.74
C VAL A 19 -26.31 -23.98 36.57
N ILE A 20 -25.10 -24.54 36.61
CA ILE A 20 -24.13 -24.48 35.52
C ILE A 20 -24.51 -25.56 34.50
N PHE A 21 -25.12 -25.16 33.39
CA PHE A 21 -25.26 -26.02 32.21
C PHE A 21 -23.96 -25.94 31.39
N SER A 22 -23.13 -26.98 31.48
CA SER A 22 -21.99 -27.19 30.60
C SER A 22 -22.47 -27.79 29.27
N SER A 23 -22.74 -26.94 28.28
CA SER A 23 -22.90 -27.38 26.90
C SER A 23 -21.52 -27.67 26.30
N THR A 24 -21.14 -28.95 26.24
CA THR A 24 -20.01 -29.37 25.41
C THR A 24 -20.42 -29.29 23.95
N GLY A 25 -20.23 -28.13 23.34
CA GLY A 25 -20.32 -27.97 21.89
C GLY A 25 -19.30 -28.91 21.21
N PRO A 26 -19.63 -29.52 20.07
CA PRO A 26 -18.69 -30.34 19.33
C PRO A 26 -17.46 -29.50 18.98
N ALA A 27 -16.27 -30.01 19.32
CA ALA A 27 -15.01 -29.42 18.90
C ALA A 27 -14.96 -29.39 17.37
N MET A 28 -15.08 -28.20 16.79
CA MET A 28 -14.86 -27.99 15.36
C MET A 28 -13.39 -28.28 15.08
N ALA A 29 -13.10 -29.35 14.34
CA ALA A 29 -11.75 -29.65 13.89
C ALA A 29 -11.25 -28.44 13.08
N ASN A 30 -10.22 -27.76 13.59
CA ASN A 30 -9.66 -26.59 12.95
C ASN A 30 -8.83 -27.06 11.76
N ASN A 31 -9.44 -27.12 10.58
CA ASN A 31 -8.74 -27.51 9.35
C ASN A 31 -7.67 -26.46 9.04
N TYR A 32 -6.41 -26.84 9.24
CA TYR A 32 -5.27 -26.01 8.88
C TYR A 32 -4.92 -26.22 7.41
N TYR A 33 -4.96 -25.16 6.61
CA TYR A 33 -4.54 -25.21 5.21
C TYR A 33 -3.09 -24.75 5.07
N LYS A 34 -2.28 -25.52 4.33
CA LYS A 34 -0.90 -25.15 4.01
C LYS A 34 -0.88 -24.01 2.98
N PRO A 35 -0.17 -22.89 3.25
CA PRO A 35 0.03 -21.83 2.28
C PRO A 35 1.01 -22.23 1.18
N TYR A 36 0.76 -21.76 -0.04
CA TYR A 36 1.67 -21.86 -1.19
C TYR A 36 1.80 -20.47 -1.83
N ALA A 37 3.03 -20.07 -2.17
CA ALA A 37 3.26 -18.80 -2.84
C ALA A 37 2.56 -18.77 -4.20
N THR A 38 1.94 -17.64 -4.53
CA THR A 38 1.36 -17.36 -5.84
C THR A 38 1.78 -15.98 -6.30
N ASN A 39 2.07 -15.85 -7.59
CA ASN A 39 2.24 -14.55 -8.24
C ASN A 39 1.10 -14.35 -9.25
N ILE A 40 0.45 -13.19 -9.20
CA ILE A 40 -0.58 -12.79 -10.14
C ILE A 40 0.05 -11.77 -11.08
N TYR A 41 0.09 -12.11 -12.37
CA TYR A 41 0.59 -11.25 -13.44
C TYR A 41 -0.56 -10.75 -14.29
N LEU A 42 -0.49 -9.49 -14.70
CA LEU A 42 -1.41 -8.88 -15.64
C LEU A 42 -0.62 -8.16 -16.72
N ASN A 43 -0.86 -8.52 -17.97
CA ASN A 43 -0.11 -8.02 -19.13
C ASN A 43 1.42 -8.15 -18.96
N GLY A 44 1.86 -9.21 -18.29
CA GLY A 44 3.28 -9.50 -18.03
C GLY A 44 3.87 -8.87 -16.76
N GLN A 45 3.17 -7.93 -16.11
CA GLN A 45 3.61 -7.31 -14.86
C GLN A 45 3.05 -8.03 -13.65
N GLU A 46 3.87 -8.29 -12.63
CA GLU A 46 3.42 -8.81 -11.35
C GLU A 46 2.65 -7.72 -10.59
N ILE A 47 1.39 -7.99 -10.27
CA ILE A 47 0.48 -7.02 -9.62
C ILE A 47 0.14 -7.41 -8.19
N SER A 48 0.35 -8.69 -7.81
CA SER A 48 0.11 -9.18 -6.46
C SER A 48 0.80 -10.53 -6.26
N SER A 49 1.26 -10.80 -5.03
CA SER A 49 1.92 -12.07 -4.67
C SER A 49 1.25 -12.76 -3.48
N PRO A 50 -0.05 -13.13 -3.55
CA PRO A 50 -0.75 -13.72 -2.41
C PRO A 50 -0.30 -15.16 -2.13
N ALA A 51 -0.64 -15.68 -0.96
CA ALA A 51 -0.58 -17.11 -0.71
C ALA A 51 -1.91 -17.78 -1.10
N HIS A 52 -1.84 -18.86 -1.87
CA HIS A 52 -2.98 -19.73 -2.16
C HIS A 52 -3.02 -20.94 -1.22
N ILE A 53 -4.17 -21.63 -1.18
CA ILE A 53 -4.31 -22.93 -0.50
C ILE A 53 -4.66 -24.01 -1.52
N VAL A 54 -4.34 -25.26 -1.20
CA VAL A 54 -4.78 -26.43 -1.98
C VAL A 54 -5.85 -27.17 -1.19
N ALA A 55 -7.02 -27.36 -1.79
CA ALA A 55 -8.14 -28.07 -1.19
C ALA A 55 -8.97 -28.80 -2.26
N ASN A 56 -9.76 -29.79 -1.83
CA ASN A 56 -10.57 -30.58 -2.72
C ASN A 56 -11.80 -29.80 -3.21
N ASP A 57 -11.98 -29.77 -4.54
CA ASP A 57 -13.19 -29.37 -5.23
C ASP A 57 -13.73 -30.57 -6.00
N SER A 58 -14.95 -31.00 -5.69
CA SER A 58 -15.60 -32.15 -6.34
C SER A 58 -14.74 -33.43 -6.34
N GLY A 59 -13.95 -33.62 -5.28
CA GLY A 59 -13.06 -34.78 -5.10
C GLY A 59 -11.68 -34.64 -5.74
N GLN A 60 -11.37 -33.52 -6.40
CA GLN A 60 -10.06 -33.24 -7.00
C GLN A 60 -9.37 -32.10 -6.27
N ALA A 61 -8.08 -32.26 -5.93
CA ALA A 61 -7.30 -31.19 -5.34
C ALA A 61 -7.06 -30.07 -6.37
N THR A 62 -7.31 -28.83 -5.98
CA THR A 62 -7.09 -27.65 -6.83
C THR A 62 -6.57 -26.47 -6.01
N SER A 63 -6.01 -25.47 -6.68
CA SER A 63 -5.55 -24.23 -6.05
C SER A 63 -6.73 -23.28 -5.84
N TRP A 64 -6.83 -22.73 -4.63
CA TRP A 64 -7.85 -21.75 -4.26
C TRP A 64 -7.17 -20.42 -4.00
N ILE A 65 -7.61 -19.39 -4.72
CA ILE A 65 -7.05 -18.05 -4.68
C ILE A 65 -7.93 -17.15 -3.82
N PRO A 66 -7.35 -16.33 -2.92
CA PRO A 66 -8.09 -15.37 -2.13
C PRO A 66 -8.64 -14.25 -3.03
N ILE A 67 -9.96 -14.04 -3.04
CA ILE A 67 -10.60 -13.07 -3.95
C ILE A 67 -10.16 -11.65 -3.68
N TYR A 68 -9.83 -11.29 -2.42
CA TYR A 68 -9.41 -9.94 -2.04
C TYR A 68 -8.29 -9.39 -2.95
N TYR A 69 -7.29 -10.22 -3.23
CA TYR A 69 -6.16 -9.85 -4.08
C TYR A 69 -6.56 -9.73 -5.55
N LEU A 70 -7.53 -10.52 -5.99
CA LEU A 70 -8.12 -10.42 -7.32
C LEU A 70 -8.96 -9.17 -7.50
N GLN A 71 -9.67 -8.75 -6.45
CA GLN A 71 -10.41 -7.49 -6.47
C GLN A 71 -9.46 -6.30 -6.68
N ASN A 72 -8.31 -6.31 -6.01
CA ASN A 72 -7.25 -5.31 -6.18
C ASN A 72 -6.66 -5.36 -7.59
N ALA A 73 -6.31 -6.55 -8.05
CA ALA A 73 -5.78 -6.79 -9.39
C ALA A 73 -6.70 -6.29 -10.51
N LEU A 74 -7.99 -6.65 -10.45
CA LEU A 74 -8.98 -6.26 -11.46
C LEU A 74 -9.27 -4.76 -11.44
N ARG A 75 -9.26 -4.11 -10.27
CA ARG A 75 -9.40 -2.65 -10.19
C ARG A 75 -8.26 -1.92 -10.88
N GLN A 76 -7.04 -2.46 -10.86
CA GLN A 76 -5.90 -1.88 -11.57
C GLN A 76 -6.07 -1.90 -13.09
N VAL A 77 -7.00 -2.69 -13.63
CA VAL A 77 -7.35 -2.65 -15.07
C VAL A 77 -8.76 -2.11 -15.33
N GLY A 78 -9.24 -1.26 -14.43
CA GLY A 78 -10.52 -0.58 -14.61
C GLY A 78 -11.75 -1.49 -14.48
N ILE A 79 -11.58 -2.77 -14.12
CA ILE A 79 -12.68 -3.66 -13.79
C ILE A 79 -13.09 -3.40 -12.35
N GLN A 80 -14.05 -2.50 -12.18
CA GLN A 80 -14.68 -2.25 -10.89
C GLN A 80 -15.36 -3.52 -10.41
N ASN A 81 -15.31 -3.78 -9.11
CA ASN A 81 -15.94 -4.97 -8.56
C ASN A 81 -16.39 -4.79 -7.12
N THR A 82 -17.42 -5.55 -6.73
CA THR A 82 -18.00 -5.52 -5.39
C THR A 82 -18.17 -6.93 -4.85
N TRP A 83 -17.88 -7.11 -3.55
CA TRP A 83 -18.10 -8.36 -2.83
C TRP A 83 -19.04 -8.08 -1.66
N ASN A 84 -20.16 -8.80 -1.59
CA ASN A 84 -21.17 -8.61 -0.52
C ASN A 84 -21.22 -9.79 0.47
N GLY A 85 -20.20 -10.66 0.44
CA GLY A 85 -20.17 -11.88 1.25
C GLY A 85 -20.81 -13.10 0.61
N ASN A 86 -21.58 -12.98 -0.48
CA ASN A 86 -22.20 -14.11 -1.20
C ASN A 86 -22.05 -14.03 -2.72
N THR A 87 -21.97 -12.82 -3.27
CA THR A 87 -21.86 -12.53 -4.70
C THR A 87 -20.68 -11.60 -4.93
N TRP A 88 -19.80 -12.00 -5.84
CA TRP A 88 -18.75 -11.15 -6.38
C TRP A 88 -19.18 -10.62 -7.73
N ASN A 89 -19.47 -9.33 -7.82
CA ASN A 89 -19.94 -8.69 -9.04
C ASN A 89 -18.81 -7.89 -9.69
N LEU A 90 -18.53 -8.19 -10.95
CA LEU A 90 -17.55 -7.54 -11.81
C LEU A 90 -18.27 -6.58 -12.75
N GLN A 91 -17.80 -5.35 -12.87
CA GLN A 91 -18.30 -4.36 -13.82
C GLN A 91 -17.30 -4.26 -14.97
N VAL A 92 -17.75 -4.60 -16.17
CA VAL A 92 -16.93 -4.58 -17.39
C VAL A 92 -17.57 -3.69 -18.45
N PRO A 93 -16.80 -2.85 -19.17
CA PRO A 93 -17.36 -1.83 -20.08
C PRO A 93 -18.22 -2.40 -21.21
N SER A 94 -17.81 -3.52 -21.83
CA SER A 94 -18.57 -4.30 -22.82
C SER A 94 -17.79 -5.57 -23.18
N GLY A 95 -18.40 -6.49 -23.94
CA GLY A 95 -17.69 -7.64 -24.54
C GLY A 95 -17.71 -8.93 -23.73
N ALA A 96 -18.38 -8.96 -22.57
CA ALA A 96 -18.53 -10.20 -21.81
C ALA A 96 -19.54 -11.16 -22.45
N ASP A 97 -19.19 -12.44 -22.52
CA ASP A 97 -20.09 -13.51 -22.92
C ASP A 97 -21.09 -13.85 -21.79
N LEU A 98 -22.29 -13.31 -21.96
CA LEU A 98 -23.46 -13.58 -21.12
C LEU A 98 -24.38 -14.66 -21.71
N SER A 99 -23.91 -15.43 -22.70
CA SER A 99 -24.61 -16.61 -23.20
C SER A 99 -24.41 -17.81 -22.26
N ASN A 100 -25.27 -18.83 -22.40
CA ASN A 100 -25.16 -20.10 -21.67
C ASN A 100 -24.99 -19.91 -20.16
N LEU A 101 -25.86 -19.09 -19.56
CA LEU A 101 -25.83 -18.80 -18.14
C LEU A 101 -26.14 -20.07 -17.32
N PRO A 102 -25.49 -20.25 -16.16
CA PRO A 102 -25.78 -21.40 -15.30
C PRO A 102 -27.23 -21.35 -14.82
N ARG A 103 -27.82 -22.52 -14.61
CA ARG A 103 -29.11 -22.61 -13.91
C ARG A 103 -28.96 -21.96 -12.54
N TYR A 104 -29.95 -21.15 -12.16
CA TYR A 104 -29.96 -20.48 -10.86
C TYR A 104 -29.72 -21.45 -9.70
N GLN A 105 -28.83 -21.04 -8.79
CA GLN A 105 -28.53 -21.73 -7.53
C GLN A 105 -28.43 -20.67 -6.44
N ALA A 106 -29.17 -20.81 -5.34
CA ALA A 106 -29.02 -19.88 -4.23
C ALA A 106 -27.65 -20.10 -3.56
N PRO A 107 -26.79 -19.07 -3.41
CA PRO A 107 -25.54 -19.21 -2.67
C PRO A 107 -25.77 -19.67 -1.23
N SER A 108 -24.90 -20.54 -0.74
CA SER A 108 -24.88 -21.07 0.62
C SER A 108 -23.61 -20.63 1.37
N SER A 109 -23.43 -21.06 2.61
CA SER A 109 -22.18 -20.77 3.36
C SER A 109 -20.92 -21.33 2.67
N GLY A 110 -21.05 -22.43 1.93
CA GLY A 110 -19.94 -23.07 1.19
C GLY A 110 -19.90 -22.74 -0.30
N SER A 111 -20.75 -21.83 -0.79
CA SER A 111 -20.77 -21.44 -2.20
C SER A 111 -20.95 -19.94 -2.38
N MET A 112 -20.70 -19.46 -3.59
CA MET A 112 -20.88 -18.07 -3.98
C MET A 112 -21.30 -17.94 -5.44
N ALA A 113 -21.85 -16.79 -5.78
CA ALA A 113 -22.10 -16.39 -7.15
C ALA A 113 -21.00 -15.44 -7.63
N ILE A 114 -20.66 -15.53 -8.92
CA ILE A 114 -19.84 -14.54 -9.62
C ILE A 114 -20.73 -13.95 -10.72
N ALA A 115 -20.87 -12.63 -10.69
CA ALA A 115 -21.71 -11.87 -11.60
C ALA A 115 -20.85 -10.93 -12.46
N ILE A 116 -21.29 -10.70 -13.69
CA ILE A 116 -20.74 -9.68 -14.59
C ILE A 116 -21.88 -8.73 -14.92
N ASN A 117 -21.69 -7.43 -14.65
CA ASN A 117 -22.68 -6.38 -14.85
C ASN A 117 -24.06 -6.73 -14.24
N GLY A 118 -24.06 -7.31 -13.04
CA GLY A 118 -25.27 -7.73 -12.33
C GLY A 118 -25.86 -9.07 -12.78
N THR A 119 -25.36 -9.68 -13.85
CA THR A 119 -25.82 -10.98 -14.34
C THR A 119 -24.95 -12.10 -13.80
N VAL A 120 -25.53 -13.08 -13.10
CA VAL A 120 -24.77 -14.23 -12.57
C VAL A 120 -24.31 -15.12 -13.73
N VAL A 121 -22.99 -15.27 -13.85
CA VAL A 121 -22.35 -16.06 -14.92
C VAL A 121 -21.71 -17.34 -14.41
N GLN A 122 -21.46 -17.45 -13.10
CA GLN A 122 -20.83 -18.62 -12.49
C GLN A 122 -21.29 -18.81 -11.05
N TYR A 123 -21.42 -20.07 -10.62
CA TYR A 123 -21.44 -20.46 -9.22
C TYR A 123 -20.17 -21.22 -8.90
N ALA A 124 -19.57 -20.94 -7.74
CA ALA A 124 -18.34 -21.58 -7.31
C ALA A 124 -18.45 -21.98 -5.83
N PRO A 125 -17.80 -23.08 -5.40
CA PRO A 125 -17.61 -23.30 -3.98
C PRO A 125 -16.67 -22.23 -3.42
N ARG A 126 -16.77 -21.97 -2.12
CA ARG A 126 -15.88 -21.03 -1.42
C ARG A 126 -15.41 -21.59 -0.08
N ILE A 127 -14.24 -21.14 0.35
CA ILE A 127 -13.71 -21.39 1.69
C ILE A 127 -13.46 -20.03 2.34
N ILE A 128 -14.03 -19.81 3.53
CA ILE A 128 -13.65 -18.66 4.36
C ILE A 128 -12.52 -19.14 5.27
N TYR A 129 -11.35 -18.51 5.15
CA TYR A 129 -10.18 -18.86 5.94
C TYR A 129 -9.36 -17.62 6.26
N LYS A 130 -8.50 -17.72 7.28
CA LYS A 130 -7.58 -16.65 7.64
C LYS A 130 -6.66 -16.37 6.45
N ASP A 131 -6.51 -15.10 6.08
CA ASP A 131 -5.51 -14.67 5.11
C ASP A 131 -4.13 -15.04 5.63
N LEU A 132 -3.38 -15.77 4.83
CA LEU A 132 -2.09 -16.32 5.20
C LEU A 132 -1.00 -15.24 5.25
N SER A 133 -1.25 -14.06 4.69
CA SER A 133 -0.39 -12.87 4.81
C SER A 133 -0.74 -11.98 6.02
N GLY A 134 -1.86 -12.23 6.71
CA GLY A 134 -2.42 -11.31 7.70
C GLY A 134 -3.23 -11.99 8.81
N THR A 135 -4.04 -11.21 9.54
CA THR A 135 -4.90 -11.74 10.63
C THR A 135 -6.37 -11.87 10.26
N GLU A 136 -6.81 -11.27 9.16
CA GLU A 136 -8.22 -11.18 8.78
C GLU A 136 -8.70 -12.42 8.01
N GLN A 137 -10.00 -12.70 8.02
CA GLN A 137 -10.57 -13.75 7.18
C GLN A 137 -10.78 -13.25 5.75
N THR A 138 -10.48 -14.10 4.78
CA THR A 138 -10.75 -13.84 3.36
C THR A 138 -11.49 -15.02 2.73
N THR A 139 -12.09 -14.79 1.56
CA THR A 139 -12.80 -15.81 0.79
C THR A 139 -11.88 -16.36 -0.30
N TYR A 140 -11.63 -17.66 -0.25
CA TYR A 140 -10.88 -18.41 -1.24
C TYR A 140 -11.83 -19.05 -2.25
N VAL A 141 -11.47 -19.00 -3.54
CA VAL A 141 -12.25 -19.55 -4.66
C VAL A 141 -11.34 -20.41 -5.53
N PRO A 142 -11.77 -21.59 -6.02
CA PRO A 142 -10.93 -22.41 -6.86
C PRO A 142 -10.59 -21.69 -8.17
N ILE A 143 -9.32 -21.75 -8.56
CA ILE A 143 -8.81 -21.04 -9.73
C ILE A 143 -9.52 -21.41 -11.03
N TRP A 144 -10.01 -22.65 -11.14
CA TRP A 144 -10.74 -23.12 -12.31
C TRP A 144 -11.99 -22.28 -12.61
N TYR A 145 -12.79 -21.96 -11.59
CA TYR A 145 -13.97 -21.12 -11.76
C TYR A 145 -13.61 -19.68 -12.12
N LEU A 146 -12.49 -19.18 -11.59
CA LEU A 146 -11.99 -17.86 -11.90
C LEU A 146 -11.55 -17.76 -13.38
N MET A 147 -10.85 -18.78 -13.88
CA MET A 147 -10.46 -18.89 -15.28
C MET A 147 -11.67 -18.91 -16.23
N GLN A 148 -12.76 -19.57 -15.85
CA GLN A 148 -14.01 -19.54 -16.62
C GLN A 148 -14.60 -18.13 -16.71
N VAL A 149 -14.60 -17.39 -15.59
CA VAL A 149 -15.08 -16.00 -15.57
C VAL A 149 -14.17 -15.10 -16.42
N MET A 150 -12.85 -15.28 -16.37
CA MET A 150 -11.90 -14.54 -17.23
C MET A 150 -12.16 -14.83 -18.72
N THR A 151 -12.42 -16.09 -19.08
CA THR A 151 -12.79 -16.48 -20.45
C THR A 151 -14.01 -15.69 -20.92
N ARG A 152 -15.04 -15.58 -20.08
CA ARG A 152 -16.26 -14.83 -20.41
C ARG A 152 -15.98 -13.34 -20.62
N MET A 153 -15.01 -12.76 -19.92
CA MET A 153 -14.60 -11.37 -20.09
C MET A 153 -13.59 -11.16 -21.23
N ASN A 154 -13.29 -12.20 -22.02
CA ASN A 154 -12.25 -12.19 -23.04
C ASN A 154 -10.86 -11.83 -22.48
N ILE A 155 -10.59 -12.19 -21.23
CA ILE A 155 -9.28 -12.05 -20.60
C ILE A 155 -8.53 -13.38 -20.76
N GLY A 156 -7.44 -13.33 -21.51
CA GLY A 156 -6.52 -14.45 -21.65
C GLY A 156 -5.95 -14.81 -20.28
N HIS A 157 -5.80 -16.10 -19.99
CA HIS A 157 -5.35 -16.55 -18.67
C HIS A 157 -4.58 -17.87 -18.76
N SER A 158 -3.61 -18.06 -17.87
CA SER A 158 -2.85 -19.30 -17.71
C SER A 158 -2.45 -19.53 -16.26
N TRP A 159 -2.55 -20.76 -15.79
CA TRP A 159 -2.12 -21.19 -14.45
C TRP A 159 -1.10 -22.31 -14.56
N ASP A 160 0.07 -22.15 -13.92
CA ASP A 160 1.15 -23.16 -13.92
C ASP A 160 1.36 -23.84 -12.55
N GLY A 161 0.49 -23.55 -11.57
CA GLY A 161 0.63 -24.02 -10.18
C GLY A 161 1.23 -22.99 -9.22
N THR A 162 1.86 -21.93 -9.73
CA THR A 162 2.44 -20.85 -8.91
C THR A 162 2.15 -19.46 -9.48
N ASN A 163 2.15 -19.31 -10.80
CA ASN A 163 1.92 -18.06 -11.49
C ASN A 163 0.55 -18.11 -12.17
N TRP A 164 -0.32 -17.19 -11.81
CA TRP A 164 -1.53 -16.92 -12.57
C TRP A 164 -1.27 -15.71 -13.44
N ARG A 165 -1.20 -15.93 -14.75
CA ARG A 165 -1.00 -14.86 -15.73
C ARG A 165 -2.32 -14.55 -16.38
N THR A 166 -2.66 -13.28 -16.46
CA THR A 166 -3.79 -12.75 -17.22
C THR A 166 -3.29 -11.74 -18.25
N THR A 167 -3.96 -11.71 -19.40
CA THR A 167 -3.68 -10.76 -20.49
C THR A 167 -5.00 -10.20 -20.96
N GLU A 168 -5.15 -8.88 -20.93
CA GLU A 168 -6.32 -8.26 -21.52
C GLU A 168 -6.25 -8.38 -23.04
N SER A 169 -7.28 -8.97 -23.62
CA SER A 169 -7.61 -8.70 -25.02
C SER A 169 -8.28 -7.33 -24.99
N GLN A 170 -7.51 -6.24 -25.18
CA GLN A 170 -8.12 -4.93 -25.40
C GLN A 170 -9.19 -5.10 -26.47
N PRO A 171 -10.47 -4.76 -26.20
CA PRO A 171 -11.49 -4.81 -27.22
C PRO A 171 -11.04 -3.86 -28.31
N SER A 172 -10.56 -4.41 -29.42
CA SER A 172 -10.26 -3.63 -30.61
C SER A 172 -11.57 -2.94 -30.94
N ASN A 173 -11.65 -1.63 -30.68
CA ASN A 173 -12.87 -0.88 -30.89
C ASN A 173 -13.12 -0.90 -32.39
N GLY A 174 -13.98 -1.83 -32.81
CA GLY A 174 -14.21 -2.20 -34.20
C GLY A 174 -14.90 -1.05 -34.91
N GLY A 175 -14.12 -0.21 -35.56
CA GLY A 175 -14.61 0.94 -36.31
C GLY A 175 -13.53 1.51 -37.23
N GLY A 176 -12.87 0.65 -38.01
CA GLY A 176 -11.92 1.14 -39.01
C GLY A 176 -11.15 0.02 -39.68
N THR A 177 -11.69 -0.49 -40.78
CA THR A 177 -10.95 -1.28 -41.76
C THR A 177 -9.96 -0.35 -42.48
N GLY A 178 -8.87 0.01 -41.78
CA GLY A 178 -7.80 0.86 -42.27
C GLY A 178 -6.48 0.11 -42.23
N SER A 179 -6.06 -0.34 -43.41
CA SER A 179 -4.78 -1.01 -43.69
C SER A 179 -3.57 -0.21 -43.17
N GLY A 180 -2.69 -0.85 -42.39
CA GLY A 180 -1.28 -0.47 -42.25
C GLY A 180 -0.93 0.77 -41.41
N GLY A 181 -1.67 1.07 -40.36
CA GLY A 181 -1.41 2.22 -39.48
C GLY A 181 -0.51 1.91 -38.28
N THR A 182 0.58 2.66 -38.15
CA THR A 182 1.41 2.85 -36.94
C THR A 182 0.54 2.78 -35.67
N GLY A 183 0.87 1.89 -34.73
CA GLY A 183 0.04 1.61 -33.54
C GLY A 183 -0.42 2.90 -32.84
N SER A 184 -1.73 3.15 -32.88
CA SER A 184 -2.34 4.31 -32.25
C SER A 184 -2.21 4.17 -30.74
N THR A 185 -1.30 4.92 -30.13
CA THR A 185 -1.14 5.00 -28.68
C THR A 185 -2.45 5.50 -28.05
N SER A 186 -3.10 4.66 -27.24
CA SER A 186 -4.27 5.08 -26.46
C SER A 186 -3.79 5.77 -25.18
N TYR A 187 -4.18 7.04 -25.03
CA TYR A 187 -3.86 7.85 -23.86
C TYR A 187 -4.89 7.67 -22.76
N GLU A 188 -4.43 7.72 -21.52
CA GLU A 188 -5.29 7.71 -20.35
C GLU A 188 -6.05 9.04 -20.25
N SER A 189 -7.34 8.96 -19.93
CA SER A 189 -8.18 10.15 -19.78
C SER A 189 -7.99 10.81 -18.42
N GLN A 190 -8.19 12.13 -18.35
CA GLN A 190 -8.15 12.89 -17.10
C GLN A 190 -9.10 12.30 -16.03
N GLN A 191 -10.32 11.93 -16.42
CA GLN A 191 -11.30 11.38 -15.48
C GLN A 191 -10.89 10.03 -14.90
N ASN A 192 -10.40 9.12 -15.74
CA ASN A 192 -9.98 7.79 -15.29
C ASN A 192 -8.79 7.87 -14.34
N MET A 193 -7.77 8.65 -14.71
CA MET A 193 -6.58 8.82 -13.87
C MET A 193 -6.94 9.47 -12.53
N ALA A 194 -7.73 10.54 -12.52
CA ALA A 194 -8.17 11.19 -11.29
C ALA A 194 -8.97 10.21 -10.40
N ASN A 195 -9.89 9.43 -10.98
CA ASN A 195 -10.62 8.40 -10.24
C ASN A 195 -9.69 7.34 -9.64
N ALA A 196 -8.70 6.86 -10.40
CA ALA A 196 -7.75 5.86 -9.93
C ALA A 196 -6.86 6.39 -8.78
N MET A 197 -6.39 7.64 -8.89
CA MET A 197 -5.65 8.31 -7.82
C MET A 197 -6.51 8.47 -6.56
N TRP A 198 -7.75 8.97 -6.68
CA TRP A 198 -8.62 9.14 -5.51
C TRP A 198 -9.01 7.84 -4.85
N ASN A 199 -9.21 6.77 -5.62
CA ASN A 199 -9.42 5.44 -5.05
C ASN A 199 -8.19 4.98 -4.25
N THR A 200 -6.99 5.31 -4.74
CA THR A 200 -5.74 5.00 -4.05
C THR A 200 -5.57 5.84 -2.77
N PHE A 201 -5.88 7.13 -2.84
CA PHE A 201 -5.89 8.03 -1.68
C PHE A 201 -6.89 7.60 -0.59
N ASN A 202 -8.10 7.25 -0.98
CA ASN A 202 -9.14 6.82 -0.04
C ASN A 202 -8.82 5.47 0.62
N ALA A 203 -7.95 4.67 0.00
CA ALA A 203 -7.48 3.41 0.56
C ALA A 203 -6.35 3.59 1.59
N THR A 204 -5.67 4.75 1.61
CA THR A 204 -4.64 5.01 2.62
C THR A 204 -5.25 5.55 3.91
N SER A 205 -4.77 5.03 5.04
CA SER A 205 -5.12 5.50 6.39
C SER A 205 -3.92 6.06 7.14
N PHE A 206 -2.71 5.88 6.58
CA PHE A 206 -1.47 6.23 7.26
C PHE A 206 -1.14 7.72 7.08
N ASP A 207 -0.97 8.41 8.21
CA ASP A 207 -0.64 9.84 8.25
C ASP A 207 -1.62 10.69 7.40
N VAL A 208 -2.92 10.38 7.50
CA VAL A 208 -3.98 11.12 6.80
C VAL A 208 -4.86 11.82 7.82
N ASN A 209 -4.83 13.14 7.83
CA ASN A 209 -5.67 13.99 8.68
C ASN A 209 -7.09 14.12 8.10
N SER A 210 -7.23 14.05 6.76
CA SER A 210 -8.53 14.05 6.10
C SER A 210 -8.48 13.40 4.70
N HIS A 211 -9.62 12.91 4.20
CA HIS A 211 -9.77 12.39 2.83
C HIS A 211 -10.52 13.40 1.96
N PRO A 212 -9.86 14.45 1.45
CA PRO A 212 -10.51 15.47 0.64
C PRO A 212 -11.00 14.85 -0.67
N SER A 213 -12.18 15.25 -1.14
CA SER A 213 -12.64 14.96 -2.50
C SER A 213 -11.76 15.64 -3.54
N MET A 214 -11.92 15.24 -4.82
CA MET A 214 -11.28 15.91 -5.96
C MET A 214 -11.56 17.42 -5.94
N SER A 215 -12.81 17.81 -5.71
CA SER A 215 -13.22 19.21 -5.66
C SER A 215 -12.64 19.97 -4.46
N GLN A 216 -12.53 19.33 -3.28
CA GLN A 216 -11.91 19.93 -2.10
C GLN A 216 -10.40 20.14 -2.28
N SER A 217 -9.77 19.31 -3.11
CA SER A 217 -8.36 19.46 -3.51
C SER A 217 -8.20 20.37 -4.73
N GLY A 218 -9.25 21.06 -5.19
CA GLY A 218 -9.14 21.99 -6.32
C GLY A 218 -8.96 21.32 -7.69
N VAL A 219 -9.09 20.01 -7.79
CA VAL A 219 -8.98 19.29 -9.07
C VAL A 219 -10.19 19.60 -9.94
N SER A 220 -9.95 20.33 -11.02
CA SER A 220 -10.92 20.64 -12.06
C SER A 220 -10.49 19.99 -13.37
N LEU A 221 -11.30 19.07 -13.88
CA LEU A 221 -11.04 18.36 -15.14
C LEU A 221 -11.61 19.20 -16.30
N SER A 222 -10.79 20.09 -16.86
CA SER A 222 -11.20 20.97 -17.96
C SER A 222 -11.56 20.20 -19.24
N ASN A 223 -11.01 18.99 -19.40
CA ASN A 223 -11.37 18.05 -20.45
C ASN A 223 -11.36 16.62 -19.90
N PRO A 224 -12.47 16.14 -19.29
CA PRO A 224 -12.51 14.83 -18.63
C PRO A 224 -12.11 13.65 -19.54
N SER A 225 -12.41 13.74 -20.84
CA SER A 225 -12.06 12.74 -21.86
C SER A 225 -10.69 12.99 -22.53
N GLY A 226 -10.04 14.12 -22.23
CA GLY A 226 -8.74 14.47 -22.79
C GLY A 226 -7.62 13.65 -22.17
N ALA A 227 -6.50 13.54 -22.88
CA ALA A 227 -5.30 12.91 -22.34
C ALA A 227 -4.85 13.65 -21.07
N VAL A 228 -4.51 12.89 -20.04
CA VAL A 228 -3.88 13.42 -18.83
C VAL A 228 -2.37 13.55 -19.03
N THR A 229 -1.78 14.62 -18.50
CA THR A 229 -0.32 14.82 -18.52
C THR A 229 0.32 14.51 -17.17
N ALA A 230 1.63 14.25 -17.18
CA ALA A 230 2.41 14.03 -15.96
C ALA A 230 2.32 15.20 -14.96
N SER A 231 2.34 16.44 -15.44
CA SER A 231 2.16 17.62 -14.58
C SER A 231 0.80 17.64 -13.90
N GLN A 232 -0.27 17.27 -14.59
CA GLN A 232 -1.61 17.24 -13.98
C GLN A 232 -1.66 16.24 -12.83
N VAL A 233 -1.15 15.03 -13.05
CA VAL A 233 -1.05 13.98 -12.02
C VAL A 233 -0.23 14.47 -10.82
N ALA A 234 0.94 15.06 -11.05
CA ALA A 234 1.79 15.55 -9.99
C ALA A 234 1.14 16.69 -9.18
N THR A 235 0.46 17.62 -9.86
CA THR A 235 -0.31 18.69 -9.21
C THR A 235 -1.45 18.13 -8.37
N TRP A 236 -2.25 17.19 -8.91
CA TRP A 236 -3.36 16.59 -8.16
C TRP A 236 -2.89 15.89 -6.89
N LEU A 237 -1.72 15.23 -6.94
CA LEU A 237 -1.11 14.61 -5.78
C LEU A 237 -0.68 15.63 -4.73
N ALA A 238 0.01 16.70 -5.14
CA ALA A 238 0.44 17.77 -4.25
C ALA A 238 -0.75 18.49 -3.60
N ASP A 239 -1.79 18.78 -4.37
CA ASP A 239 -3.00 19.44 -3.88
C ASP A 239 -3.77 18.55 -2.88
N TRP A 240 -3.88 17.25 -3.18
CA TRP A 240 -4.46 16.29 -2.23
C TRP A 240 -3.65 16.29 -0.92
N ALA A 241 -2.33 16.20 -1.00
CA ALA A 241 -1.46 16.13 0.17
C ALA A 241 -1.57 17.39 1.04
N GLN A 242 -1.59 18.58 0.44
CA GLN A 242 -1.77 19.85 1.17
C GLN A 242 -3.05 19.88 2.02
N LYS A 243 -4.11 19.17 1.59
CA LYS A 243 -5.38 19.09 2.33
C LYS A 243 -5.46 17.87 3.26
N ALA A 244 -4.85 16.77 2.86
CA ALA A 244 -4.93 15.49 3.55
C ALA A 244 -3.89 15.34 4.67
N LYS A 245 -2.74 16.01 4.56
CA LYS A 245 -1.54 15.77 5.37
C LYS A 245 -0.97 17.06 5.97
N GLY A 246 -0.16 16.90 7.02
CA GLY A 246 0.47 18.00 7.75
C GLY A 246 0.93 17.57 9.13
N SER A 247 1.69 18.44 9.80
CA SER A 247 2.34 18.18 11.09
C SER A 247 1.86 19.16 12.16
N ASN A 248 1.70 18.70 13.41
CA ASN A 248 1.49 19.59 14.55
C ASN A 248 2.85 19.97 15.15
N TYR A 249 3.16 21.27 15.18
CA TYR A 249 4.40 21.78 15.78
C TYR A 249 4.13 23.08 16.53
N GLY A 250 4.62 23.18 17.77
CA GLY A 250 4.38 24.34 18.63
C GLY A 250 2.90 24.60 18.92
N GLY A 251 2.08 23.54 19.01
CA GLY A 251 0.63 23.64 19.22
C GLY A 251 -0.18 24.15 18.03
N SER A 252 0.45 24.30 16.85
CA SER A 252 -0.20 24.72 15.62
C SER A 252 -0.10 23.65 14.54
N TYR A 253 -1.15 23.51 13.73
CA TYR A 253 -1.17 22.61 12.58
C TYR A 253 -0.55 23.29 11.36
N HIS A 254 0.45 22.64 10.76
CA HIS A 254 1.13 23.09 9.54
C HIS A 254 0.78 22.13 8.41
N PRO A 255 -0.03 22.56 7.42
CA PRO A 255 -0.37 21.72 6.28
C PRO A 255 0.86 21.33 5.46
N TYR A 256 0.81 20.16 4.84
CA TYR A 256 1.82 19.74 3.87
C TYR A 256 2.04 20.81 2.80
N SER A 257 3.29 21.03 2.39
CA SER A 257 3.67 21.97 1.35
C SER A 257 4.92 21.50 0.64
N LEU A 258 4.94 21.60 -0.70
CA LEU A 258 6.10 21.23 -1.51
C LEU A 258 7.37 22.05 -1.20
N GLN A 259 7.23 23.20 -0.54
CA GLN A 259 8.41 23.96 -0.08
C GLN A 259 9.25 23.17 0.95
N TYR A 260 8.61 22.24 1.68
CA TYR A 260 9.24 21.38 2.69
C TYR A 260 9.91 20.15 2.09
N GLU A 261 9.80 19.94 0.78
CA GLU A 261 10.08 18.67 0.12
C GLU A 261 11.33 18.74 -0.74
N SER A 262 11.57 17.76 -1.62
CA SER A 262 12.72 17.75 -2.53
C SER A 262 12.63 18.76 -3.69
N SER A 263 11.47 19.39 -3.90
CA SER A 263 11.23 20.42 -4.92
C SER A 263 9.88 21.10 -4.70
N SER A 264 9.82 22.41 -4.94
CA SER A 264 8.57 23.18 -4.97
C SER A 264 7.75 23.04 -6.28
N ASP A 265 8.38 22.58 -7.37
CA ASP A 265 7.69 22.21 -8.60
C ASP A 265 7.09 20.80 -8.47
N PRO A 266 5.75 20.63 -8.62
CA PRO A 266 5.08 19.35 -8.43
C PRO A 266 5.63 18.23 -9.31
N TYR A 267 5.86 18.49 -10.60
CA TYR A 267 6.35 17.46 -11.52
C TYR A 267 7.76 16.99 -11.16
N THR A 268 8.65 17.92 -10.87
CA THR A 268 10.04 17.63 -10.47
C THR A 268 10.07 16.86 -9.16
N TRP A 269 9.32 17.31 -8.16
CA TRP A 269 9.16 16.62 -6.88
C TRP A 269 8.64 15.19 -7.12
N ALA A 270 7.59 15.04 -7.93
CA ALA A 270 6.99 13.75 -8.14
C ALA A 270 7.91 12.78 -8.92
N SER A 271 8.68 13.33 -9.86
CA SER A 271 9.67 12.58 -10.64
C SER A 271 10.82 12.10 -9.77
N GLN A 272 11.35 12.96 -8.89
CA GLN A 272 12.43 12.61 -7.96
C GLN A 272 12.01 11.49 -7.00
N ASN A 273 10.76 11.50 -6.55
CA ASN A 273 10.21 10.44 -5.70
C ASN A 273 9.88 9.16 -6.49
N GLY A 274 10.04 9.16 -7.83
CA GLY A 274 9.89 7.96 -8.65
C GLY A 274 8.45 7.64 -9.07
N LEU A 275 7.52 8.61 -9.05
CA LEU A 275 6.11 8.38 -9.42
C LEU A 275 6.01 7.85 -10.85
N PHE A 276 6.87 8.39 -11.72
CA PHE A 276 6.95 8.06 -13.13
C PHE A 276 8.05 7.02 -13.43
N GLN A 277 8.68 6.42 -12.42
CA GLN A 277 9.72 5.41 -12.63
C GLN A 277 9.14 4.19 -13.36
N GLY A 278 9.83 3.74 -14.42
CA GLY A 278 9.39 2.62 -15.26
C GLY A 278 8.39 2.99 -16.36
N THR A 279 8.11 4.28 -16.54
CA THR A 279 7.28 4.80 -17.64
C THR A 279 8.14 5.43 -18.76
N GLY A 280 7.54 5.80 -19.89
CA GLY A 280 8.17 6.57 -20.96
C GLY A 280 8.09 8.09 -20.76
N ILE A 281 7.60 8.55 -19.60
CA ILE A 281 7.44 9.98 -19.28
C ILE A 281 8.81 10.62 -19.08
N ASN A 282 9.07 11.69 -19.83
CA ASN A 282 10.34 12.41 -19.84
C ASN A 282 10.17 13.92 -19.64
N GLY A 283 8.94 14.41 -19.46
CA GLY A 283 8.65 15.81 -19.20
C GLY A 283 7.27 16.03 -18.59
N SER A 284 7.07 17.22 -18.03
CA SER A 284 5.81 17.62 -17.38
C SER A 284 4.60 17.62 -18.32
N SER A 285 4.83 17.86 -19.61
CA SER A 285 3.80 17.85 -20.65
C SER A 285 3.60 16.47 -21.32
N SER A 286 4.35 15.44 -20.93
CA SER A 286 4.20 14.10 -21.50
C SER A 286 2.77 13.59 -21.27
N PRO A 287 2.02 13.23 -22.33
CA PRO A 287 0.74 12.58 -22.18
C PRO A 287 0.94 11.16 -21.64
N ILE A 288 0.07 10.73 -20.74
CA ILE A 288 0.16 9.43 -20.09
C ILE A 288 -0.64 8.40 -20.90
N THR A 289 -0.03 7.27 -21.21
CA THR A 289 -0.72 6.12 -21.82
C THR A 289 -1.44 5.27 -20.77
N ALA A 290 -2.42 4.47 -21.19
CA ALA A 290 -3.13 3.57 -20.26
C ALA A 290 -2.17 2.60 -19.52
N ASN A 291 -1.12 2.12 -20.17
CA ASN A 291 -0.13 1.24 -19.53
C ASN A 291 0.72 1.99 -18.49
N GLU A 292 1.11 3.22 -18.78
CA GLU A 292 1.87 4.05 -17.84
C GLU A 292 1.03 4.46 -16.65
N ALA A 293 -0.28 4.69 -16.84
CA ALA A 293 -1.20 5.00 -15.75
C ALA A 293 -1.18 3.90 -14.67
N ASN A 294 -1.21 2.62 -15.06
CA ASN A 294 -1.12 1.50 -14.11
C ASN A 294 0.19 1.49 -13.33
N THR A 295 1.31 1.80 -14.01
CA THR A 295 2.63 1.91 -13.37
C THR A 295 2.65 3.07 -12.37
N ILE A 296 2.11 4.22 -12.75
CA ILE A 296 2.00 5.40 -11.88
C ILE A 296 1.16 5.11 -10.64
N ILE A 297 0.01 4.44 -10.78
CA ILE A 297 -0.83 4.08 -9.64
C ILE A 297 -0.12 3.07 -8.72
N SER A 298 0.62 2.12 -9.27
CA SER A 298 1.45 1.21 -8.48
C SER A 298 2.55 1.94 -7.71
N ASN A 299 3.23 2.90 -8.35
CA ASN A 299 4.23 3.74 -7.69
C ASN A 299 3.60 4.64 -6.61
N LEU A 300 2.41 5.18 -6.87
CA LEU A 300 1.66 5.96 -5.87
C LEU A 300 1.29 5.11 -4.64
N GLN A 301 0.88 3.85 -4.85
CA GLN A 301 0.64 2.92 -3.74
C GLN A 301 1.92 2.66 -2.94
N TRP A 302 3.05 2.47 -3.63
CA TRP A 302 4.35 2.34 -2.98
C TRP A 302 4.65 3.56 -2.10
N TRP A 303 4.38 4.77 -2.58
CA TRP A 303 4.60 5.98 -1.80
C TRP A 303 3.74 6.09 -0.55
N LEU A 304 2.44 5.87 -0.71
CA LEU A 304 1.48 5.97 0.39
C LEU A 304 1.72 4.90 1.45
N ASN A 305 2.27 3.75 1.06
CA ASN A 305 2.67 2.68 1.97
C ASN A 305 4.08 2.88 2.56
N GLY A 306 4.93 3.73 1.96
CA GLY A 306 6.36 3.86 2.22
C GLY A 306 7.19 2.60 1.94
N TYR A 307 6.60 1.54 1.36
CA TYR A 307 7.31 0.35 0.92
C TYR A 307 6.51 -0.46 -0.09
N LYS A 308 7.20 -1.32 -0.83
CA LYS A 308 6.62 -2.37 -1.66
C LYS A 308 7.28 -3.71 -1.37
N VAL A 309 6.54 -4.79 -1.51
CA VAL A 309 7.04 -6.14 -1.21
C VAL A 309 7.15 -6.94 -2.50
N SER A 310 8.30 -7.58 -2.71
CA SER A 310 8.48 -8.57 -3.77
C SER A 310 9.30 -9.73 -3.21
N ASN A 311 8.77 -10.95 -3.30
CA ASN A 311 9.43 -12.16 -2.80
C ASN A 311 9.87 -12.07 -1.32
N GLY A 312 9.07 -11.42 -0.47
CA GLY A 312 9.39 -11.21 0.95
C GLY A 312 10.48 -10.17 1.22
N VAL A 313 10.93 -9.45 0.20
CA VAL A 313 11.84 -8.31 0.32
C VAL A 313 11.05 -7.02 0.22
N TYR A 314 11.15 -6.20 1.25
CA TYR A 314 10.57 -4.87 1.32
C TYR A 314 11.55 -3.89 0.68
N THR A 315 11.13 -3.19 -0.36
CA THR A 315 11.87 -2.05 -0.91
C THR A 315 11.25 -0.78 -0.34
N MET A 316 12.03 -0.03 0.41
CA MET A 316 11.55 1.14 1.14
C MET A 316 11.34 2.33 0.20
N HIS A 317 10.49 3.26 0.58
CA HIS A 317 10.29 4.57 -0.03
C HIS A 317 10.08 5.58 1.08
N VAL A 318 10.46 6.83 0.84
CA VAL A 318 10.22 7.91 1.80
C VAL A 318 8.71 8.01 2.03
N PRO A 319 8.23 7.86 3.26
CA PRO A 319 6.80 7.93 3.52
C PRO A 319 6.30 9.33 3.16
N PHE A 320 5.08 9.40 2.64
CA PHE A 320 4.51 10.66 2.23
C PHE A 320 4.07 11.48 3.45
N VAL A 321 5.00 12.11 4.17
CA VAL A 321 4.78 12.90 5.40
C VAL A 321 5.18 14.37 5.19
N SER A 322 4.83 15.25 6.12
CA SER A 322 5.17 16.68 6.03
C SER A 322 6.50 16.99 6.72
N HIS A 323 7.53 17.35 5.95
CA HIS A 323 8.86 17.69 6.47
C HIS A 323 9.01 19.15 6.96
N TYR A 324 7.96 19.68 7.60
CA TYR A 324 7.93 21.07 8.02
C TYR A 324 8.99 21.39 9.08
N VAL A 325 9.18 20.48 10.05
CA VAL A 325 10.09 20.70 11.18
C VAL A 325 11.53 20.71 10.69
N GLU A 326 11.90 19.76 9.84
CA GLU A 326 13.23 19.69 9.22
C GLU A 326 13.47 20.94 8.36
N TRP A 327 12.51 21.28 7.50
CA TRP A 327 12.62 22.51 6.71
C TRP A 327 12.82 23.74 7.60
N LEU A 328 12.09 23.85 8.72
CA LEU A 328 12.21 24.97 9.66
C LEU A 328 13.62 25.02 10.27
N ASP A 329 14.11 23.89 10.78
CA ASP A 329 15.41 23.77 11.45
C ASP A 329 16.58 24.04 10.49
N PHE A 330 16.45 23.70 9.21
CA PHE A 330 17.51 23.97 8.24
C PHE A 330 17.45 25.38 7.65
N THR A 331 16.26 25.88 7.35
CA THR A 331 16.11 27.08 6.51
C THR A 331 15.92 28.38 7.30
N GLN A 332 15.46 28.32 8.56
CA GLN A 332 15.19 29.54 9.31
C GLN A 332 16.45 30.20 9.89
N PRO A 333 16.48 31.55 9.93
CA PRO A 333 17.51 32.29 10.64
C PRO A 333 17.64 31.85 12.10
N GLY A 334 18.86 31.49 12.51
CA GLY A 334 19.17 31.08 13.89
C GLY A 334 19.26 29.58 14.14
N TYR A 335 18.92 28.74 13.15
CA TYR A 335 19.09 27.30 13.20
C TYR A 335 20.19 26.84 12.21
N GLY A 336 19.83 26.51 10.97
CA GLY A 336 20.76 26.03 9.93
C GLY A 336 21.26 27.09 8.92
N ASN A 337 20.49 28.16 8.67
CA ASN A 337 20.75 29.15 7.61
C ASN A 337 20.99 28.54 6.20
N VAL A 338 20.43 27.37 5.92
CA VAL A 338 20.50 26.72 4.61
C VAL A 338 19.48 27.37 3.69
N THR A 339 19.86 27.70 2.45
CA THR A 339 18.88 28.19 1.48
C THR A 339 17.87 27.08 1.14
N GLU A 340 16.61 27.44 0.87
CA GLU A 340 15.59 26.45 0.49
C GLU A 340 16.05 25.58 -0.69
N GLN A 341 16.68 26.18 -1.71
CA GLN A 341 17.23 25.43 -2.84
C GLN A 341 18.26 24.36 -2.42
N ASN A 342 19.14 24.67 -1.47
CA ASN A 342 20.14 23.71 -1.00
C ASN A 342 19.49 22.61 -0.16
N TYR A 343 18.49 22.95 0.66
CA TYR A 343 17.69 21.99 1.41
C TYR A 343 16.97 21.01 0.47
N GLN A 344 16.24 21.52 -0.53
CA GLN A 344 15.52 20.72 -1.52
C GLN A 344 16.48 19.81 -2.31
N SER A 345 17.66 20.32 -2.68
CA SER A 345 18.70 19.51 -3.33
C SER A 345 19.24 18.39 -2.45
N GLY A 346 19.43 18.63 -1.15
CA GLY A 346 19.84 17.60 -0.19
C GLY A 346 18.80 16.49 -0.06
N MET A 347 17.53 16.88 0.11
CA MET A 347 16.38 15.96 0.16
C MET A 347 16.27 15.11 -1.12
N ALA A 348 16.37 15.74 -2.30
CA ALA A 348 16.34 15.03 -3.58
C ALA A 348 17.45 13.98 -3.71
N GLN A 349 18.65 14.29 -3.21
CA GLN A 349 19.78 13.36 -3.22
C GLN A 349 19.52 12.18 -2.28
N ALA A 350 19.10 12.45 -1.05
CA ALA A 350 18.81 11.42 -0.05
C ALA A 350 17.71 10.46 -0.53
N LEU A 351 16.64 10.99 -1.11
CA LEU A 351 15.49 10.25 -1.62
C LEU A 351 15.88 9.18 -2.66
N GLY A 352 16.78 9.52 -3.58
CA GLY A 352 17.26 8.60 -4.60
C GLY A 352 17.95 7.36 -4.01
N TYR A 353 18.61 7.51 -2.87
CA TYR A 353 19.23 6.41 -2.12
C TYR A 353 18.23 5.69 -1.22
N TYR A 354 17.33 6.43 -0.59
CA TYR A 354 16.29 5.88 0.26
C TYR A 354 15.49 4.79 -0.45
N ASN A 355 15.10 5.05 -1.70
CA ASN A 355 14.31 4.16 -2.54
C ASN A 355 15.01 2.85 -2.94
N GLN A 356 16.28 2.70 -2.60
CA GLN A 356 17.08 1.51 -2.87
C GLN A 356 17.32 0.66 -1.62
N ILE A 357 16.92 1.14 -0.43
CA ILE A 357 17.03 0.38 0.81
C ILE A 357 16.09 -0.82 0.73
N LYS A 358 16.61 -2.00 1.08
CA LYS A 358 15.82 -3.23 1.14
C LYS A 358 15.87 -3.85 2.52
N VAL A 359 14.72 -4.34 2.98
CA VAL A 359 14.56 -4.98 4.29
C VAL A 359 13.96 -6.37 4.11
N TRP A 360 14.48 -7.39 4.79
CA TRP A 360 13.89 -8.76 4.77
C TRP A 360 14.29 -9.60 5.98
N GLY A 361 13.58 -10.71 6.17
CA GLY A 361 13.88 -11.73 7.17
C GLY A 361 12.91 -11.74 8.36
N THR A 362 12.87 -12.87 9.07
CA THR A 362 11.87 -13.14 10.14
C THR A 362 12.52 -13.24 11.52
N SER A 363 13.48 -14.14 11.72
CA SER A 363 14.24 -14.26 12.98
C SER A 363 15.41 -13.29 13.06
N THR A 364 15.89 -12.85 11.91
CA THR A 364 16.96 -11.88 11.72
C THR A 364 16.46 -10.90 10.67
N VAL A 365 16.40 -9.62 11.03
CA VAL A 365 16.09 -8.56 10.08
C VAL A 365 17.40 -8.18 9.39
N ASN A 366 17.35 -8.10 8.07
CA ASN A 366 18.45 -7.69 7.23
C ASN A 366 18.08 -6.39 6.53
N VAL A 367 18.99 -5.44 6.51
CA VAL A 367 18.83 -4.12 5.89
C VAL A 367 19.98 -3.94 4.90
N GLN A 368 19.69 -4.03 3.61
CA GLN A 368 20.63 -3.72 2.55
C GLN A 368 20.61 -2.22 2.27
N LEU A 369 21.76 -1.60 2.48
CA LEU A 369 22.00 -0.20 2.18
C LEU A 369 22.66 -0.09 0.80
N PRO A 370 22.16 0.78 -0.10
CA PRO A 370 22.82 1.04 -1.37
C PRO A 370 24.20 1.66 -1.15
N ASN A 371 25.09 1.53 -2.13
CA ASN A 371 26.41 2.13 -2.06
C ASN A 371 26.34 3.62 -2.45
N SER A 372 26.59 4.51 -1.50
CA SER A 372 26.64 5.96 -1.71
C SER A 372 28.06 6.53 -1.78
N SER A 373 29.09 5.68 -1.90
CA SER A 373 30.48 6.10 -1.99
C SER A 373 30.70 7.15 -3.09
N GLY A 374 31.39 8.24 -2.77
CA GLY A 374 31.61 9.35 -3.70
C GLY A 374 30.45 10.35 -3.78
N THR A 375 29.44 10.22 -2.90
CA THR A 375 28.39 11.21 -2.71
C THR A 375 28.39 11.73 -1.28
N ASN A 376 27.59 12.76 -1.02
CA ASN A 376 27.38 13.27 0.33
C ASN A 376 26.28 12.51 1.08
N VAL A 377 25.90 11.33 0.58
CA VAL A 377 24.88 10.50 1.20
C VAL A 377 25.47 9.54 2.20
N GLU A 378 24.96 9.61 3.41
CA GLU A 378 25.33 8.76 4.52
C GLU A 378 24.11 8.04 5.07
N PHE A 379 24.35 6.86 5.64
CA PHE A 379 23.34 6.01 6.22
C PHE A 379 23.56 5.82 7.72
N GLY A 380 22.46 5.91 8.47
CA GLY A 380 22.36 5.42 9.84
C GLY A 380 21.41 4.21 9.87
N VAL A 381 21.79 3.13 10.53
CA VAL A 381 20.88 2.01 10.83
C VAL A 381 21.00 1.66 12.29
N SER A 382 19.95 1.90 13.07
CA SER A 382 19.88 1.46 14.47
C SER A 382 18.87 0.33 14.64
N GLY A 383 19.05 -0.49 15.68
CA GLY A 383 18.16 -1.61 16.01
C GLY A 383 18.23 -1.99 17.48
N ASN A 384 17.12 -2.50 18.03
CA ASN A 384 16.98 -2.90 19.44
C ASN A 384 17.29 -1.74 20.41
N ASN A 385 16.57 -0.62 20.28
CA ASN A 385 16.70 0.58 21.14
C ASN A 385 18.15 1.12 21.19
N GLY A 386 18.79 1.25 20.03
CA GLY A 386 20.17 1.75 19.92
C GLY A 386 21.26 0.76 20.35
N SER A 387 20.94 -0.53 20.55
CA SER A 387 21.96 -1.54 20.91
C SER A 387 22.78 -2.01 19.70
N TYR A 388 22.23 -1.92 18.50
CA TYR A 388 22.91 -2.22 17.25
C TYR A 388 22.89 -0.98 16.39
N ASN A 389 24.04 -0.35 16.17
CA ASN A 389 24.13 0.85 15.35
C ASN A 389 25.15 0.62 14.24
N TYR A 390 24.79 1.07 13.05
CA TYR A 390 25.65 1.14 11.89
C TYR A 390 25.61 2.57 11.36
N GLY A 391 26.77 3.12 11.04
CA GLY A 391 26.89 4.46 10.47
C GLY A 391 26.68 5.57 11.49
N LEU A 392 26.13 6.70 11.02
CA LEU A 392 25.82 7.86 11.85
C LEU A 392 24.48 7.63 12.52
N ASP A 393 24.51 7.27 13.80
CA ASP A 393 23.35 7.37 14.66
C ASP A 393 23.62 8.51 15.66
N ILE A 394 22.60 9.32 15.90
CA ILE A 394 22.63 10.63 16.54
C ILE A 394 23.29 10.51 17.93
N GLY A 395 24.61 10.73 17.99
CA GLY A 395 25.38 10.77 19.24
C GLY A 395 26.16 9.51 19.62
N LEU A 396 26.32 8.51 18.73
CA LEU A 396 27.16 7.33 18.99
C LEU A 396 28.45 7.35 18.15
N ASP A 397 29.57 7.18 18.84
CA ASP A 397 30.99 7.34 18.45
C ASP A 397 31.39 6.92 16.99
N PRO A 398 32.35 7.63 16.33
CA PRO A 398 32.48 7.70 14.88
C PRO A 398 33.43 6.64 14.29
N HIS A 399 33.03 5.38 14.11
CA HIS A 399 33.95 4.37 13.54
C HIS A 399 33.39 3.38 12.51
N SER A 400 32.14 3.53 12.05
CA SER A 400 31.60 2.66 10.99
C SER A 400 31.56 3.36 9.63
N PRO A 401 31.76 2.64 8.50
CA PRO A 401 31.57 3.22 7.18
C PRO A 401 30.12 3.72 7.03
N THR A 402 29.94 4.98 6.64
CA THR A 402 28.62 5.63 6.55
C THR A 402 28.00 5.53 5.14
N HIS A 403 28.77 5.13 4.12
CA HIS A 403 28.34 5.19 2.73
C HIS A 403 27.68 3.90 2.18
N GLY A 404 27.10 3.08 3.07
CA GLY A 404 26.32 1.90 2.69
C GLY A 404 27.13 0.85 1.90
N GLY A 405 26.51 0.22 0.90
CA GLY A 405 27.11 -0.90 0.15
C GLY A 405 27.25 -2.19 0.98
N VAL A 406 26.49 -2.27 2.06
CA VAL A 406 26.52 -3.36 3.04
C VAL A 406 25.12 -3.91 3.28
N THR A 407 25.06 -5.08 3.90
CA THR A 407 23.83 -5.58 4.53
C THR A 407 24.08 -5.66 6.02
N VAL A 408 23.28 -4.92 6.79
CA VAL A 408 23.30 -4.94 8.25
C VAL A 408 22.26 -5.95 8.72
N SER A 409 22.61 -6.79 9.70
CA SER A 409 21.71 -7.82 10.20
C SER A 409 21.59 -7.72 11.72
N PHE A 410 20.37 -7.77 12.24
CA PHE A 410 20.10 -7.78 13.68
C PHE A 410 19.05 -8.83 14.06
N PRO A 411 19.15 -9.42 15.27
CA PRO A 411 18.17 -10.38 15.73
C PRO A 411 16.80 -9.71 15.88
N ASN A 412 15.75 -10.38 15.41
CA ASN A 412 14.38 -9.93 15.59
C ASN A 412 13.85 -10.40 16.96
N SER A 413 14.26 -9.75 18.05
CA SER A 413 13.81 -10.13 19.39
C SER A 413 12.49 -9.46 19.75
N SER A 414 11.52 -10.24 20.24
CA SER A 414 10.17 -9.79 20.58
C SER A 414 10.08 -8.91 21.84
N SER A 415 11.15 -8.74 22.61
CA SER A 415 11.11 -8.12 23.94
C SER A 415 11.22 -6.60 23.93
N TRP A 416 11.75 -6.01 22.86
CA TRP A 416 11.93 -4.57 22.72
C TRP A 416 11.75 -4.27 21.24
N GLY A 417 10.78 -3.44 20.87
CA GLY A 417 10.51 -3.10 19.47
C GLY A 417 11.83 -2.80 18.76
N THR A 418 12.17 -3.56 17.72
CA THR A 418 13.29 -3.20 16.86
C THR A 418 12.84 -1.99 16.06
N ASP A 419 13.02 -0.81 16.64
CA ASP A 419 12.98 0.46 15.92
C ASP A 419 14.17 0.42 14.96
N LEU A 420 13.90 0.06 13.70
CA LEU A 420 14.87 0.29 12.63
C LEU A 420 14.72 1.75 12.26
N THR A 421 15.70 2.59 12.61
CA THR A 421 15.90 3.94 12.05
C THR A 421 16.82 3.82 10.87
N ALA A 422 16.38 4.22 9.68
CA ALA A 422 17.21 4.30 8.49
C ALA A 422 17.36 5.77 8.09
N GLU A 423 18.46 6.39 8.48
CA GLU A 423 18.73 7.79 8.16
C GLU A 423 19.42 7.89 6.80
N VAL A 424 18.99 8.80 5.92
CA VAL A 424 19.66 9.06 4.65
C VAL A 424 19.91 10.55 4.50
N MET A 425 21.17 10.97 4.46
CA MET A 425 21.55 12.35 4.72
C MET A 425 22.17 13.01 3.49
N GLY A 426 21.67 14.13 2.98
CA GLY A 426 22.23 14.86 1.83
C GLY A 426 22.87 16.18 2.24
N LEU A 427 24.19 16.31 2.01
CA LEU A 427 25.08 17.47 2.24
C LEU A 427 25.56 17.71 3.69
N PRO A 428 26.82 18.19 3.86
CA PRO A 428 27.33 18.62 5.15
C PRO A 428 26.79 20.03 5.44
N SER A 429 25.85 20.17 6.38
CA SER A 429 25.59 21.50 6.93
C SER A 429 26.86 21.99 7.64
N THR A 430 27.14 23.29 7.57
CA THR A 430 28.24 23.94 8.31
C THR A 430 28.14 23.78 9.83
N ASN A 431 27.08 23.13 10.33
CA ASN A 431 26.77 22.95 11.75
C ASN A 431 26.66 21.46 12.17
N GLY A 432 27.03 20.50 11.31
CA GLY A 432 27.10 19.08 11.68
C GLY A 432 25.75 18.36 11.82
N ASN A 433 24.63 19.02 11.49
CA ASN A 433 23.32 18.37 11.44
C ASN A 433 23.02 17.93 10.01
N PRO A 434 22.74 16.64 9.78
CA PRO A 434 22.41 16.11 8.47
C PRO A 434 20.98 16.44 8.02
N ILE A 435 20.77 16.68 6.71
CA ILE A 435 19.43 16.83 6.11
C ILE A 435 19.02 15.48 5.57
N GLY A 436 17.95 14.86 6.05
CA GLY A 436 17.63 13.51 5.64
C GLY A 436 16.24 13.01 5.98
N TYR A 437 16.05 11.71 5.74
CA TYR A 437 14.83 10.99 6.09
C TYR A 437 15.15 9.98 7.18
N ASP A 438 14.31 9.92 8.22
CA ASP A 438 14.28 8.80 9.17
C ASP A 438 12.99 7.99 8.94
N ILE A 439 13.09 6.67 9.03
CA ILE A 439 11.94 5.79 9.21
C ILE A 439 12.22 4.97 10.43
N VAL A 440 11.29 5.00 11.40
CA VAL A 440 11.23 4.02 12.49
C VAL A 440 10.29 2.88 12.09
N ILE A 441 10.82 1.67 11.88
CA ILE A 441 9.98 0.46 11.76
C ILE A 441 9.75 -0.10 13.15
N ARG A 442 8.52 -0.21 13.66
CA ARG A 442 8.27 -0.84 14.97
C ARG A 442 7.90 -2.31 14.84
N ASN A 443 8.39 -3.14 15.76
CA ASN A 443 7.93 -4.52 15.90
C ASN A 443 6.79 -4.60 16.92
N HIS A 444 5.62 -5.06 16.48
CA HIS A 444 4.53 -5.47 17.36
C HIS A 444 4.43 -7.01 17.38
N ASN A 445 4.78 -7.63 18.51
CA ASN A 445 4.63 -9.07 18.79
C ASN A 445 5.48 -10.06 17.97
N GLY A 446 6.71 -9.70 17.60
CA GLY A 446 7.65 -10.61 16.95
C GLY A 446 7.50 -10.71 15.42
N VAL A 447 6.65 -9.89 14.82
CA VAL A 447 6.54 -9.71 13.37
C VAL A 447 6.93 -8.27 13.05
N PRO A 448 7.92 -8.00 12.16
CA PRO A 448 8.21 -6.65 11.72
C PRO A 448 6.93 -6.02 11.15
N SER A 449 6.36 -5.07 11.86
CA SER A 449 5.13 -4.39 11.46
C SER A 449 5.54 -3.03 10.91
N ILE A 450 5.83 -2.97 9.60
CA ILE A 450 6.06 -1.70 8.89
C ILE A 450 4.76 -0.86 8.84
N SER A 451 3.69 -1.30 9.50
CA SER A 451 2.40 -0.58 9.60
C SER A 451 2.48 0.75 10.34
N THR A 452 3.57 1.02 11.07
CA THR A 452 3.80 2.31 11.73
C THR A 452 5.19 2.78 11.39
N MET A 453 5.35 3.47 10.25
CA MET A 453 6.47 4.39 10.08
C MET A 453 6.16 5.58 10.98
N ALA A 454 6.98 5.85 11.98
CA ALA A 454 6.87 7.09 12.74
C ALA A 454 7.91 8.06 12.18
N ASP A 455 7.48 9.29 11.92
CA ASP A 455 8.38 10.42 11.83
C ASP A 455 9.04 10.59 13.21
N ALA A 456 10.35 10.40 13.28
CA ALA A 456 11.12 10.52 14.52
C ALA A 456 11.36 11.98 14.92
N THR A 457 11.20 12.94 14.01
CA THR A 457 11.46 14.37 14.25
C THR A 457 10.20 15.10 14.74
N ALA A 458 9.01 14.56 14.47
CA ALA A 458 7.77 14.99 15.13
C ALA A 458 7.75 14.51 16.59
N GLY A 459 8.48 15.24 17.44
CA GLY A 459 8.39 15.12 18.90
C GLY A 459 6.94 15.28 19.37
N GLN A 460 6.20 14.19 19.43
CA GLN A 460 5.03 14.05 20.29
C GLN A 460 5.55 13.76 21.70
N GLN A 461 5.86 14.83 22.43
CA GLN A 461 5.71 14.87 23.88
C GLN A 461 4.30 15.34 24.24
#